data_AF-A0A5S9MBV0-F1
#
_entry.id   AF-A0A5S9MBV0-F1
#
_cell.length_a   1.000
_cell.length_b   1.000
_cell.length_c   1.000
_cell.angle_alpha   90.00
_cell.angle_beta   90.00
_cell.angle_gamma   90.00
#
_symmetry.space_group_name_H-M   'P 1'
#
loop_
_entity.id
_entity.type
_entity.pdbx_description
1 polymer ?
#
loop_
_entity_poly.entity_id
_entity_poly.type
_entity_poly.pdbx_seq_one_letter_code
_entity_poly.pdbx_strand_id
1 'polypeptide(L)' 'MIEEIARRDKLDSEREVSPLKKADDAIEIDTTSLSIQEVAGKILDAADRVEKQ' A
#
# COMPACT_ATOMS: atom_id res chain seq x y z
N MET A 1 12.09 15.09 10.29
CA MET A 1 10.79 14.43 10.03
C MET A 1 10.84 13.54 8.79
N ILE A 2 11.13 14.07 7.58
CA ILE A 2 11.18 13.25 6.35
C ILE A 2 12.28 12.17 6.42
N GLU A 3 13.45 12.50 6.96
CA GLU A 3 14.58 11.56 7.10
C GLU A 3 14.27 10.37 8.01
N GLU A 4 13.43 10.56 9.04
CA GLU A 4 13.05 9.48 9.97
C GLU A 4 12.08 8.50 9.31
N ILE A 5 11.15 9.02 8.50
CA ILE A 5 10.22 8.22 7.70
C ILE A 5 11.01 7.41 6.66
N ALA A 6 11.91 8.06 5.91
CA ALA A 6 12.74 7.38 4.91
C ALA A 6 13.64 6.31 5.51
N ARG A 7 14.22 6.56 6.69
CA ARG A 7 15.02 5.57 7.42
C ARG A 7 14.16 4.37 7.85
N ARG A 8 12.93 4.60 8.31
CA ARG A 8 12.02 3.53 8.71
C ARG A 8 11.58 2.69 7.51
N ASP A 9 11.21 3.31 6.40
CA ASP A 9 10.82 2.62 5.17
C ASP A 9 11.94 1.72 4.64
N LYS A 10 13.19 2.21 4.69
CA LYS A 10 14.35 1.41 4.31
C LYS A 10 14.53 0.20 5.22
N LEU A 11 14.43 0.40 6.53
CA LEU A 11 14.52 -0.70 7.52
C LEU A 11 13.38 -1.72 7.37
N ASP A 12 12.16 -1.27 7.08
CA ASP A 12 11.01 -2.15 6.87
C ASP A 12 11.12 -2.93 5.54
N SER A 13 11.74 -2.36 4.51
CA SER A 13 11.99 -3.03 3.21
C SER A 13 13.15 -4.03 3.26
N GLU A 14 14.19 -3.77 4.07
CA GLU A 14 15.40 -4.60 4.20
C GLU A 14 15.30 -5.68 5.30
N ARG A 15 14.13 -5.82 5.95
CA ARG A 15 13.93 -6.81 7.02
C ARG A 15 14.02 -8.25 6.50
N GLU A 16 14.83 -9.08 7.16
CA GLU A 16 14.97 -10.51 6.80
C GLU A 16 13.68 -11.32 7.01
N VAL A 17 12.80 -10.88 7.92
CA VAL A 17 11.52 -11.52 8.22
C VAL A 17 10.38 -10.55 7.89
N SER A 18 9.46 -10.99 7.03
CA SER A 18 8.33 -10.20 6.50
C SER A 18 8.77 -8.82 5.94
N PRO A 19 9.64 -8.80 4.91
CA PRO A 19 10.05 -7.55 4.26
C PRO A 19 8.82 -6.83 3.69
N LEU A 20 8.82 -5.51 3.78
CA LEU A 20 7.78 -4.67 3.19
C LEU A 20 7.95 -4.66 1.66
N LYS A 21 7.46 -5.70 0.99
CA LYS A 21 7.52 -5.89 -0.46
C LYS A 21 6.12 -5.93 -1.05
N LYS A 22 5.92 -5.25 -2.18
CA LYS A 22 4.71 -5.39 -3.00
C LYS A 22 4.64 -6.82 -3.54
N ALA A 23 3.52 -7.50 -3.32
CA ALA A 23 3.26 -8.80 -3.93
C ALA A 23 3.01 -8.64 -5.44
N ASP A 24 3.25 -9.70 -6.22
CA ASP A 24 3.11 -9.63 -7.69
C ASP A 24 1.65 -9.43 -8.14
N ASP A 25 0.69 -9.82 -7.30
CA ASP A 25 -0.75 -9.63 -7.46
C ASP A 25 -1.29 -8.40 -6.73
N ALA A 26 -0.42 -7.61 -6.08
CA ALA A 26 -0.84 -6.45 -5.30
C ALA A 26 -1.37 -5.32 -6.20
N ILE A 27 -2.55 -4.80 -5.86
CA ILE A 27 -3.12 -3.60 -6.50
C ILE A 27 -2.58 -2.36 -5.78
N GLU A 28 -1.79 -1.55 -6.48
CA GLU A 28 -1.30 -0.28 -5.95
C GLU A 28 -2.38 0.80 -6.01
N ILE A 29 -2.69 1.40 -4.86
CA ILE A 29 -3.65 2.50 -4.73
C ILE A 29 -2.89 3.73 -4.22
N ASP A 30 -2.64 4.69 -5.10
CA ASP A 30 -2.07 5.98 -4.72
C ASP A 30 -3.13 6.84 -4.03
N THR A 31 -2.87 7.20 -2.76
CA THR A 31 -3.76 7.99 -1.91
C THR A 31 -3.27 9.42 -1.67
N THR A 32 -2.24 9.88 -2.39
CA THR A 32 -1.53 11.16 -2.14
C THR A 32 -2.48 12.36 -2.19
N SER A 33 -3.47 12.31 -3.08
CA SER A 33 -4.43 13.40 -3.32
C SER A 33 -5.90 13.00 -3.06
N LEU A 34 -6.13 11.86 -2.40
CA LEU A 34 -7.48 11.33 -2.18
C LEU A 34 -7.95 11.62 -0.75
N SER A 35 -9.24 11.91 -0.60
CA SER A 35 -9.89 11.92 0.71
C SER A 35 -10.08 10.50 1.24
N ILE A 36 -10.24 10.37 2.56
CA ILE A 36 -10.45 9.06 3.23
C ILE A 36 -11.63 8.29 2.60
N GLN A 37 -12.69 9.00 2.21
CA GLN A 37 -13.87 8.38 1.58
C GLN A 37 -13.55 7.85 0.17
N GLU A 38 -12.77 8.58 -0.62
CA GLU A 38 -12.34 8.14 -1.94
C GLU A 38 -11.39 6.94 -1.86
N VAL A 39 -10.50 6.92 -0.87
CA VAL A 39 -9.61 5.77 -0.61
C VAL A 39 -10.44 4.54 -0.24
N ALA A 40 -11.42 4.67 0.67
CA ALA A 40 -12.31 3.58 1.05
C ALA A 40 -13.09 3.04 -0.17
N GLY A 41 -13.59 3.93 -1.03
CA GLY A 41 -14.26 3.54 -2.28
C GLY A 41 -13.34 2.76 -3.22
N LYS A 42 -12.09 3.22 -3.41
CA LYS A 42 -11.10 2.49 -4.23
C LYS A 42 -10.74 1.12 -3.66
N ILE A 43 -10.64 0.98 -2.34
CA ILE A 43 -10.38 -0.32 -1.70
C ILE A 43 -11.55 -1.28 -1.94
N LEU A 44 -12.79 -0.82 -1.78
CA LEU A 44 -13.98 -1.64 -2.04
C LEU A 44 -14.06 -2.06 -3.51
N ASP A 45 -13.81 -1.14 -4.45
CA ASP A 45 -13.81 -1.45 -5.89
C ASP A 45 -12.69 -2.44 -6.26
N ALA A 46 -11.50 -2.30 -5.66
CA ALA A 46 -10.41 -3.24 -5.85
C ALA A 46 -10.76 -4.64 -5.32
N ALA A 47 -11.39 -4.72 -4.14
CA ALA A 47 -11.84 -5.99 -3.56
C ALA A 47 -12.92 -6.67 -4.42
N ASP A 48 -13.91 -5.92 -4.91
CA ASP A 48 -14.97 -6.43 -5.78
C ASP A 48 -14.43 -6.97 -7.11
N ARG A 49 -13.37 -6.36 -7.65
CA ARG A 49 -12.72 -6.83 -8.89
C ARG A 49 -11.99 -8.15 -8.68
N VAL A 50 -11.40 -8.35 -7.51
CA VAL A 50 -10.71 -9.59 -7.14
C VAL A 50 -11.73 -10.70 -6.88
N GLU A 51 -12.87 -10.43 -6.22
CA GLU A 51 -13.92 -11.44 -6.00
C GLU A 51 -14.65 -11.89 -7.28
N LYS A 52 -14.63 -11.06 -8.34
CA LYS A 52 -15.28 -11.36 -9.63
C LYS A 52 -14.35 -12.01 -10.66
N GLN A 53 -13.08 -12.24 -10.32
CA GLN A 53 -12.12 -12.96 -11.16
C GLN A 53 -12.12 -14.47 -10.85
#